data_AF-A0A7W5SIN2-F1
#
_entry.id   AF-A0A7W5SIN2-F1
#
_cell.length_a   1.000
_cell.length_b   1.000
_cell.length_c   1.000
_cell.angle_alpha   90.00
_cell.angle_beta   90.00
_cell.angle_gamma   90.00
#
_symmetry.space_group_name_H-M   'P 1'
#
loop_
_entity.id
_entity.type
_entity.pdbx_description
1 polymer ?
#
loop_
_entity_poly.entity_id
_entity_poly.type
_entity_poly.pdbx_seq_one_letter_code
_entity_poly.pdbx_strand_id
1 'polypeptide(L)'
;MTETETVDPTEGIVDFDAGEGEAATVEMDDYTKSLAQAKAKSVKLVDAITGAPLKKKDAVHFDDLRPSLAEFMRQKHPNIRSDDYVSRKAMDDYRAQYIAELLTDERGELSNLEDEVVESLKTHDTLAENIEEDYEDHRSIGDRMADIVAAFGGSWTFIISFCLFLAVWMGINVIMGENKAFDAYPFILLNLILSTIAALQAPIIMMSQRRQEAKDRLRALNDYKVNLKAELEIRHLHEKVDHLLNRQWERLTEIQQIQIEMMLEQAKAATRAMKVSKASKAKTSALKSLFGGKAKVADDSEE
;
A
#
# COMPACT_ATOMS: atom_id res chain seq x y z
N MET A 1 81.10 -5.42 5.32
CA MET A 1 80.74 -4.65 6.52
C MET A 1 79.62 -3.72 6.13
N THR A 2 78.52 -3.86 6.84
CA THR A 2 77.27 -3.11 6.75
C THR A 2 77.44 -1.71 7.32
N GLU A 3 76.92 -0.68 6.63
CA GLU A 3 76.59 0.58 7.27
C GLU A 3 75.20 1.00 6.78
N THR A 4 74.26 0.98 7.72
CA THR A 4 72.86 1.32 7.59
C THR A 4 72.71 2.84 7.65
N GLU A 5 72.27 3.45 6.56
CA GLU A 5 71.91 4.87 6.51
C GLU A 5 70.50 5.03 7.14
N THR A 6 70.44 5.61 8.33
CA THR A 6 69.20 5.89 9.06
C THR A 6 68.52 7.12 8.47
N VAL A 7 67.35 6.94 7.85
CA VAL A 7 66.49 8.04 7.38
C VAL A 7 65.79 8.67 8.58
N ASP A 8 66.07 9.95 8.84
CA ASP A 8 65.40 10.78 9.84
C ASP A 8 63.97 11.12 9.36
N PRO A 9 62.91 10.80 10.11
CA PRO A 9 61.53 11.01 9.67
C PRO A 9 61.04 12.46 9.83
N THR A 10 61.90 13.42 10.13
CA THR A 10 61.51 14.83 10.32
C THR A 10 61.72 15.77 9.12
N GLU A 11 62.31 15.29 8.02
CA GLU A 11 62.32 16.06 6.76
C GLU A 11 60.95 15.99 6.06
N GLY A 12 60.05 16.91 6.44
CA GLY A 12 58.78 17.09 5.73
C GLY A 12 57.64 17.68 6.55
N ILE A 13 57.84 17.99 7.83
CA ILE A 13 56.81 18.68 8.61
C ILE A 13 56.94 20.19 8.35
N VAL A 14 56.16 20.68 7.39
CA VAL A 14 55.90 22.11 7.20
C VAL A 14 55.08 22.61 8.39
N ASP A 15 55.66 23.54 9.14
CA ASP A 15 55.04 24.25 10.26
C ASP A 15 53.86 25.09 9.76
N PHE A 16 52.65 24.76 10.21
CA PHE A 16 51.40 25.36 9.73
C PHE A 16 51.14 26.76 10.31
N ASP A 17 51.99 27.25 11.23
CA ASP A 17 51.79 28.53 11.93
C ASP A 17 52.65 29.68 11.39
N ALA A 18 53.41 29.47 10.32
CA ALA A 18 54.09 30.54 9.61
C ALA A 18 53.11 31.22 8.63
N GLY A 19 52.48 32.30 9.09
CA GLY A 19 51.44 33.07 8.39
C GLY A 19 51.85 33.77 7.08
N GLU A 20 52.34 33.04 6.09
CA GLU A 20 52.50 33.49 4.70
C GLU A 20 51.83 32.49 3.75
N GLY A 21 50.50 32.46 3.75
CA GLY A 21 49.70 31.82 2.72
C GLY A 21 49.17 32.87 1.75
N GLU A 22 49.68 32.87 0.52
CA GLU A 22 49.14 33.67 -0.59
C GLU A 22 47.68 33.24 -0.83
N ALA A 23 46.74 34.08 -0.40
CA ALA A 23 45.32 33.81 -0.54
C ALA A 23 44.93 33.85 -2.02
N ALA A 24 44.90 32.68 -2.67
CA ALA A 24 44.21 32.51 -3.93
C ALA A 24 42.71 32.77 -3.70
N THR A 25 42.29 34.03 -3.85
CA THR A 25 40.89 34.42 -3.84
C THR A 25 40.25 33.84 -5.10
N VAL A 26 39.59 32.69 -4.96
CA VAL A 26 38.69 32.19 -6.00
C VAL A 26 37.52 33.15 -6.05
N GLU A 27 37.46 33.94 -7.13
CA GLU A 27 36.37 34.89 -7.41
C GLU A 27 35.02 34.15 -7.37
N MET A 28 34.12 34.59 -6.49
CA MET A 28 32.79 33.99 -6.22
C MET A 28 31.87 33.96 -7.48
N ASP A 29 32.24 34.71 -8.51
CA ASP A 29 31.53 34.78 -9.80
C ASP A 29 31.58 33.47 -10.60
N ASP A 30 32.65 32.68 -10.48
CA ASP A 30 32.80 31.42 -11.21
C ASP A 30 31.94 30.29 -10.60
N TYR A 31 31.72 30.34 -9.29
CA TYR A 31 30.75 29.48 -8.63
C TYR A 31 29.31 29.83 -9.05
N THR A 32 29.02 31.13 -9.16
CA THR A 32 27.68 31.61 -9.55
C THR A 32 27.34 31.25 -11.00
N LYS A 33 28.31 31.36 -11.92
CA LYS A 33 28.16 30.96 -13.32
C LYS A 33 27.98 29.44 -13.48
N SER A 34 28.77 28.64 -12.78
CA SER A 34 28.64 27.17 -12.83
C SER A 34 27.32 26.67 -12.26
N LEU A 35 26.80 27.29 -11.19
CA LEU A 35 25.49 26.98 -10.62
C LEU A 35 24.33 27.42 -11.55
N ALA A 36 24.48 28.57 -12.23
CA ALA A 36 23.55 29.02 -13.26
C ALA A 36 23.54 28.06 -14.48
N GLN A 37 24.70 27.57 -14.90
CA GLN A 37 24.85 26.63 -16.01
C GLN A 37 24.31 25.23 -15.63
N ALA A 38 24.49 24.80 -14.37
CA ALA A 38 23.91 23.57 -13.84
C ALA A 38 22.38 23.65 -13.70
N LYS A 39 21.83 24.80 -13.29
CA LYS A 39 20.36 25.04 -13.27
C LYS A 39 19.76 25.06 -14.68
N ALA A 40 20.47 25.65 -15.65
CA ALA A 40 20.03 25.71 -17.05
C ALA A 40 20.00 24.35 -17.75
N LYS A 41 20.76 23.36 -17.24
CA LYS A 41 20.83 21.99 -17.78
C LYS A 41 19.91 20.99 -17.08
N SER A 42 18.99 21.47 -16.23
CA SER A 42 17.94 20.60 -15.67
C SER A 42 17.03 20.11 -16.79
N VAL A 43 17.10 18.81 -17.10
CA VAL A 43 16.24 18.15 -18.08
C VAL A 43 14.79 18.42 -17.67
N LYS A 44 14.03 19.11 -18.52
CA LYS A 44 12.60 19.33 -18.30
C LYS A 44 11.92 17.97 -18.35
N LEU A 45 11.31 17.56 -17.24
CA LEU A 45 10.44 16.39 -17.22
C LEU A 45 9.25 16.68 -18.14
N VAL A 46 8.94 15.74 -19.02
CA VAL A 46 7.83 15.83 -19.97
C VAL A 46 6.94 14.61 -19.73
N ASP A 47 5.64 14.82 -19.75
CA ASP A 47 4.66 13.75 -19.67
C ASP A 47 4.69 12.92 -20.96
N ALA A 48 4.93 11.62 -20.84
CA ALA A 48 5.03 10.73 -22.00
C ALA A 48 3.69 10.48 -22.73
N ILE A 49 2.56 10.79 -22.08
CA ILE A 49 1.21 10.63 -22.64
C ILE A 49 0.75 11.94 -23.28
N THR A 50 0.89 13.06 -22.57
CA THR A 50 0.34 14.36 -23.00
C THR A 50 1.37 15.28 -23.68
N GLY A 51 2.67 15.00 -23.53
CA GLY A 51 3.75 15.86 -24.03
C GLY A 51 3.91 17.18 -23.25
N ALA A 52 3.18 17.35 -22.16
CA ALA A 52 3.20 18.57 -21.37
C ALA A 52 4.41 18.62 -20.40
N PRO A 53 4.96 19.81 -20.09
CA PRO A 53 6.03 19.94 -19.12
C PRO A 53 5.54 19.61 -17.70
N LEU A 54 6.22 18.69 -17.02
CA LEU A 54 5.92 18.24 -15.67
C LEU A 54 6.68 19.02 -14.61
N LYS A 55 6.00 19.33 -13.51
CA LYS A 55 6.65 19.76 -12.27
C LYS A 55 7.13 18.52 -11.52
N LYS A 56 8.30 18.60 -10.86
CA LYS A 56 8.86 17.47 -10.08
C LYS A 56 7.86 16.83 -9.10
N LYS A 57 6.99 17.63 -8.47
CA LYS A 57 5.98 17.16 -7.51
C LYS A 57 4.84 16.36 -8.13
N ASP A 58 4.57 16.58 -9.42
CA ASP A 58 3.44 15.98 -10.14
C ASP A 58 3.92 14.88 -11.10
N ALA A 59 5.23 14.62 -11.15
CA ALA A 59 5.85 13.61 -12.00
C ALA A 59 5.87 12.26 -11.26
N VAL A 60 5.23 11.25 -11.85
CA VAL A 60 5.23 9.87 -11.39
C VAL A 60 6.06 9.04 -12.38
N HIS A 61 6.97 8.22 -11.87
CA HIS A 61 7.80 7.35 -12.70
C HIS A 61 6.98 6.15 -13.17
N PHE A 62 7.11 5.76 -14.45
CA PHE A 62 6.28 4.71 -15.02
C PHE A 62 6.56 3.32 -14.39
N ASP A 63 7.80 3.04 -13.99
CA ASP A 63 8.16 1.79 -13.29
C ASP A 63 7.57 1.70 -11.86
N ASP A 64 7.12 2.81 -11.28
CA ASP A 64 6.46 2.81 -9.97
C ASP A 64 4.97 2.40 -10.07
N LEU A 65 4.43 2.35 -11.29
CA LEU A 65 3.04 1.97 -11.54
C LEU A 65 2.83 0.47 -11.31
N ARG A 66 1.60 0.13 -10.97
CA ARG A 66 1.17 -1.26 -10.86
C ARG A 66 1.34 -1.97 -12.22
N PRO A 67 1.88 -3.20 -12.28
CA PRO A 67 2.17 -3.86 -13.57
C PRO A 67 0.93 -3.98 -14.47
N SER A 68 -0.22 -4.35 -13.93
CA SER A 68 -1.49 -4.41 -14.66
C SER A 68 -1.92 -3.06 -15.22
N LEU A 69 -1.81 -1.99 -14.42
CA LEU A 69 -2.12 -0.63 -14.85
C LEU A 69 -1.13 -0.14 -15.91
N ALA A 70 0.15 -0.49 -15.77
CA ALA A 70 1.19 -0.18 -16.74
C ALA A 70 0.97 -0.92 -18.06
N GLU A 71 0.51 -2.18 -18.02
CA GLU A 71 0.12 -2.95 -19.19
C GLU A 71 -1.13 -2.36 -19.86
N PHE A 72 -2.14 -1.99 -19.07
CA PHE A 72 -3.34 -1.28 -19.56
C PHE A 72 -3.00 0.04 -20.24
N MET A 73 -2.10 0.83 -19.65
CA MET A 73 -1.60 2.06 -20.26
C MET A 73 -0.81 1.78 -21.54
N ARG A 74 0.03 0.74 -21.57
CA ARG A 74 0.79 0.34 -22.76
C ARG A 74 -0.09 -0.14 -23.90
N GLN A 75 -1.23 -0.79 -23.60
CA GLN A 75 -2.20 -1.20 -24.60
C GLN A 75 -2.81 0.02 -25.32
N LYS A 76 -3.07 1.11 -24.59
CA LYS A 76 -3.57 2.37 -25.16
C LYS A 76 -2.47 3.27 -25.74
N HIS A 77 -1.25 3.19 -25.20
CA HIS A 77 -0.09 4.00 -25.59
C HIS A 77 1.17 3.14 -25.78
N PRO A 78 1.36 2.55 -26.98
CA PRO A 78 2.46 1.61 -27.24
C PRO A 78 3.87 2.22 -27.16
N ASN A 79 3.97 3.56 -27.23
CA ASN A 79 5.24 4.27 -27.28
C ASN A 79 5.84 4.59 -25.89
N ILE A 80 5.14 4.28 -24.79
CA ILE A 80 5.62 4.56 -23.44
C ILE A 80 6.72 3.57 -23.04
N ARG A 81 7.84 4.10 -22.55
CA ARG A 81 8.98 3.35 -22.04
C ARG A 81 8.93 3.27 -20.51
N SER A 82 9.60 2.28 -19.93
CA SER A 82 9.58 2.06 -18.47
C SER A 82 10.25 3.19 -17.65
N ASP A 83 11.13 3.97 -18.27
CA ASP A 83 11.88 5.08 -17.64
C ASP A 83 11.18 6.45 -17.81
N ASP A 84 9.99 6.45 -18.43
CA ASP A 84 9.26 7.68 -18.71
C ASP A 84 8.50 8.20 -17.47
N TYR A 85 8.16 9.49 -17.50
CA TYR A 85 7.36 10.13 -16.45
C TYR A 85 5.96 10.48 -16.96
N VAL A 86 4.97 10.33 -16.08
CA VAL A 86 3.56 10.64 -16.36
C VAL A 86 3.03 11.60 -15.29
N SER A 87 2.12 12.52 -15.65
CA SER A 87 1.48 13.39 -14.66
C SER A 87 0.61 12.58 -13.70
N ARG A 88 0.63 12.96 -12.41
CA ARG A 88 -0.25 12.38 -11.38
C ARG A 88 -1.73 12.44 -11.78
N LYS A 89 -2.18 13.55 -12.36
CA LYS A 89 -3.56 13.71 -12.82
C LYS A 89 -3.93 12.70 -13.92
N ALA A 90 -3.10 12.56 -14.95
CA ALA A 90 -3.36 11.57 -16.00
C ALA A 90 -3.31 10.15 -15.43
N MET A 91 -2.39 9.87 -14.52
CA MET A 91 -2.30 8.57 -13.84
C MET A 91 -3.59 8.25 -13.07
N ASP A 92 -4.13 9.21 -12.32
CA ASP A 92 -5.38 9.04 -11.57
C ASP A 92 -6.57 8.79 -12.51
N ASP A 93 -6.62 9.48 -13.66
CA ASP A 93 -7.65 9.26 -14.69
C ASP A 93 -7.59 7.84 -15.27
N TYR A 94 -6.41 7.34 -15.61
CA TYR A 94 -6.24 5.98 -16.14
C TYR A 94 -6.44 4.90 -15.08
N ARG A 95 -6.07 5.18 -13.83
CA ARG A 95 -6.35 4.28 -12.70
C ARG A 95 -7.84 4.09 -12.51
N ALA A 96 -8.61 5.18 -12.55
CA ALA A 96 -10.07 5.12 -12.49
C ALA A 96 -10.65 4.30 -13.65
N GLN A 97 -10.20 4.54 -14.89
CA GLN A 97 -10.63 3.75 -16.06
C GLN A 97 -10.31 2.26 -15.92
N TYR A 98 -9.11 1.91 -15.46
CA TYR A 98 -8.71 0.52 -15.27
C TYR A 98 -9.57 -0.18 -14.21
N ILE A 99 -9.86 0.48 -13.09
CA ILE A 99 -10.72 -0.08 -12.04
C ILE A 99 -12.15 -0.26 -12.55
N ALA A 100 -12.70 0.73 -13.28
CA ALA A 100 -14.01 0.64 -13.90
C ALA A 100 -14.11 -0.58 -14.84
N GLU A 101 -13.10 -0.78 -15.69
CA GLU A 101 -13.05 -1.90 -16.63
C GLU A 101 -12.93 -3.26 -15.91
N LEU A 102 -12.12 -3.33 -14.84
CA LEU A 102 -11.97 -4.52 -14.01
C LEU A 102 -13.29 -4.93 -13.32
N LEU A 103 -13.99 -3.96 -12.74
CA LEU A 103 -15.29 -4.19 -12.10
C LEU A 103 -16.37 -4.60 -13.14
N THR A 104 -16.31 -4.02 -14.33
CA THR A 104 -17.20 -4.35 -15.45
C THR A 104 -16.96 -5.78 -15.94
N ASP A 105 -15.71 -6.23 -16.08
CA ASP A 105 -15.40 -7.58 -16.55
C ASP A 105 -15.90 -8.67 -15.57
N GLU A 106 -15.85 -8.40 -14.26
CA GLU A 106 -16.32 -9.35 -13.24
C GLU A 106 -17.85 -9.44 -13.13
N ARG A 107 -18.58 -8.34 -13.38
CA ARG A 107 -20.02 -8.24 -13.06
C ARG A 107 -20.92 -7.78 -14.21
N GLY A 108 -20.34 -7.49 -15.38
CA GLY A 108 -21.05 -7.10 -16.60
C GLY A 108 -21.34 -5.61 -16.72
N GLU A 109 -21.92 -4.98 -15.69
CA GLU A 109 -22.23 -3.54 -15.66
C GLU A 109 -21.87 -2.95 -14.30
N LEU A 110 -21.36 -1.71 -14.29
CA LEU A 110 -21.08 -0.96 -13.07
C LEU A 110 -22.37 -0.54 -12.39
N SER A 111 -22.46 -0.82 -11.09
CA SER A 111 -23.48 -0.22 -10.24
C SER A 111 -23.15 1.26 -9.99
N ASN A 112 -24.17 2.10 -9.77
CA ASN A 112 -23.97 3.51 -9.38
C ASN A 112 -23.03 3.69 -8.18
N LEU A 113 -22.98 2.68 -7.28
CA LEU A 113 -22.09 2.66 -6.12
C LEU A 113 -20.63 2.44 -6.52
N GLU A 114 -20.39 1.59 -7.50
CA GLU A 114 -19.05 1.27 -8.01
C GLU A 114 -18.49 2.44 -8.80
N ASP A 115 -19.31 3.13 -9.59
CA ASP A 115 -18.96 4.41 -10.24
C ASP A 115 -18.49 5.45 -9.22
N GLU A 116 -19.21 5.57 -8.10
CA GLU A 116 -18.85 6.50 -7.04
C GLU A 116 -17.51 6.13 -6.37
N VAL A 117 -17.24 4.83 -6.17
CA VAL A 117 -15.93 4.38 -5.69
C VAL A 117 -14.84 4.70 -6.70
N VAL A 118 -15.06 4.45 -8.00
CA VAL A 118 -14.12 4.80 -9.07
C VAL A 118 -13.83 6.30 -9.10
N GLU A 119 -14.87 7.13 -8.99
CA GLU A 119 -14.74 8.59 -8.98
C GLU A 119 -13.98 9.08 -7.75
N SER A 120 -14.27 8.54 -6.57
CA SER A 120 -13.56 8.90 -5.35
C SER A 120 -12.06 8.54 -5.36
N LEU A 121 -11.70 7.45 -6.04
CA LEU A 121 -10.31 7.07 -6.24
C LEU A 121 -9.59 8.04 -7.18
N LYS A 122 -10.31 8.72 -8.06
CA LYS A 122 -9.74 9.77 -8.92
C LYS A 122 -9.47 11.05 -8.14
N THR A 123 -10.35 11.45 -7.22
CA THR A 123 -10.16 12.67 -6.42
C THR A 123 -9.24 12.52 -5.21
N HIS A 124 -8.83 11.29 -4.85
CA HIS A 124 -8.01 11.02 -3.65
C HIS A 124 -8.67 11.51 -2.35
N ASP A 125 -10.00 11.60 -2.31
CA ASP A 125 -10.71 12.01 -1.11
C ASP A 125 -10.76 10.86 -0.09
N THR A 126 -10.67 11.23 1.20
CA THR A 126 -10.91 10.32 2.32
C THR A 126 -12.39 9.96 2.37
N LEU A 127 -12.75 8.89 1.65
CA LEU A 127 -14.12 8.35 1.59
C LEU A 127 -14.78 8.15 2.97
N ALA A 128 -13.96 7.99 4.01
CA ALA A 128 -14.40 7.64 5.35
C ALA A 128 -15.12 8.76 6.11
N GLU A 129 -15.09 10.02 5.65
CA GLU A 129 -15.32 11.14 6.58
C GLU A 129 -16.74 11.71 6.66
N ASN A 130 -17.67 11.48 5.72
CA ASN A 130 -18.82 12.42 5.67
C ASN A 130 -20.20 11.86 5.31
N ILE A 131 -20.61 10.71 5.87
CA ILE A 131 -21.98 10.21 5.69
C ILE A 131 -22.86 10.42 6.93
N GLU A 132 -22.28 10.35 8.14
CA GLU A 132 -23.05 10.53 9.37
C GLU A 132 -23.30 12.03 9.68
N GLU A 133 -22.36 12.92 9.33
CA GLU A 133 -22.50 14.38 9.49
C GLU A 133 -23.59 14.96 8.57
N ASP A 134 -23.63 14.55 7.30
CA ASP A 134 -24.62 15.00 6.31
C ASP A 134 -26.08 14.61 6.70
N TYR A 135 -26.24 13.59 7.55
CA TYR A 135 -27.53 13.13 8.07
C TYR A 135 -28.00 13.86 9.34
N GLU A 136 -27.11 14.53 10.06
CA GLU A 136 -27.47 15.32 11.24
C GLU A 136 -28.09 16.67 10.87
N ASP A 137 -27.66 17.26 9.75
CA ASP A 137 -27.95 18.65 9.38
C ASP A 137 -29.37 18.92 8.82
N HIS A 138 -30.18 17.87 8.60
CA HIS A 138 -31.51 18.00 7.98
C HIS A 138 -32.68 17.44 8.81
N ARG A 139 -32.56 17.37 10.14
CA ARG A 139 -33.64 16.81 10.98
C ARG A 139 -34.74 17.83 11.32
N SER A 140 -35.99 17.46 11.05
CA SER A 140 -37.15 18.23 11.51
C SER A 140 -37.32 18.12 13.04
N ILE A 141 -37.95 19.12 13.66
CA ILE A 141 -38.27 19.10 15.10
C ILE A 141 -39.20 17.91 15.41
N GLY A 142 -40.14 17.59 14.52
CA GLY A 142 -41.05 16.45 14.69
C GLY A 142 -40.33 15.10 14.69
N ASP A 143 -39.30 14.98 13.85
CA ASP A 143 -38.45 13.80 13.78
C ASP A 143 -37.69 13.57 15.10
N ARG A 144 -37.13 14.62 15.69
CA ARG A 144 -36.43 14.54 16.98
C ARG A 144 -37.37 14.14 18.11
N MET A 145 -38.58 14.69 18.13
CA MET A 145 -39.60 14.34 19.13
C MET A 145 -40.07 12.88 18.99
N ALA A 146 -40.28 12.40 17.77
CA ALA A 146 -40.67 11.01 17.52
C ALA A 146 -39.59 10.01 17.98
N ASP A 147 -38.29 10.32 17.78
CA ASP A 147 -37.19 9.50 18.29
C ASP A 147 -37.19 9.41 19.82
N ILE A 148 -37.36 10.55 20.48
CA ILE A 148 -37.39 10.62 21.95
C ILE A 148 -38.57 9.83 22.49
N VAL A 149 -39.76 9.98 21.90
CA VAL A 149 -40.96 9.25 22.31
C VAL A 149 -40.83 7.75 22.06
N ALA A 150 -40.25 7.33 20.93
CA ALA A 150 -40.02 5.91 20.64
C ALA A 150 -38.98 5.29 21.59
N ALA A 151 -37.87 6.00 21.87
CA ALA A 151 -36.84 5.54 22.79
C ALA A 151 -37.34 5.47 24.23
N PHE A 152 -38.13 6.46 24.67
CA PHE A 152 -38.72 6.48 26.00
C PHE A 152 -39.80 5.39 26.16
N GLY A 153 -40.68 5.25 25.16
CA GLY A 153 -41.74 4.24 25.16
C GLY A 153 -41.24 2.79 25.11
N GLY A 154 -40.02 2.56 24.61
CA GLY A 154 -39.37 1.24 24.58
C GLY A 154 -38.60 0.86 25.86
N SER A 155 -38.51 1.74 26.86
CA SER A 155 -37.73 1.47 28.08
C SER A 155 -38.49 0.61 29.08
N TRP A 156 -37.78 -0.36 29.69
CA TRP A 156 -38.28 -1.15 30.82
C TRP A 156 -38.71 -0.29 32.02
N THR A 157 -38.02 0.83 32.27
CA THR A 157 -38.38 1.75 33.36
C THR A 157 -39.71 2.45 33.10
N PHE A 158 -39.99 2.81 31.85
CA PHE A 158 -41.26 3.41 31.46
C PHE A 158 -42.40 2.42 31.66
N ILE A 159 -42.25 1.18 31.16
CA ILE A 159 -43.27 0.12 31.29
C ILE A 159 -43.65 -0.10 32.77
N ILE A 160 -42.66 -0.23 33.66
CA ILE A 160 -42.90 -0.46 35.09
C ILE A 160 -43.59 0.75 35.73
N SER A 161 -43.11 1.97 35.46
CA SER A 161 -43.71 3.19 36.01
C SER A 161 -45.15 3.42 35.53
N PHE A 162 -45.43 3.06 34.27
CA PHE A 162 -46.74 3.17 33.65
C PHE A 162 -47.73 2.18 34.27
N CYS A 163 -47.32 0.92 34.45
CA CYS A 163 -48.11 -0.09 35.17
C CYS A 163 -48.41 0.34 36.62
N LEU A 164 -47.42 0.91 37.32
CA LEU A 164 -47.60 1.42 38.68
C LEU A 164 -48.60 2.59 38.69
N PHE A 165 -48.48 3.52 37.75
CA PHE A 165 -49.42 4.64 37.60
C PHE A 165 -50.86 4.15 37.38
N LEU A 166 -51.07 3.17 36.50
CA LEU A 166 -52.39 2.56 36.28
C LEU A 166 -52.93 1.90 37.55
N ALA A 167 -52.09 1.17 38.28
CA ALA A 167 -52.47 0.53 39.53
C ALA A 167 -52.88 1.57 40.60
N VAL A 168 -52.13 2.67 40.71
CA VAL A 168 -52.45 3.78 41.63
C VAL A 168 -53.75 4.48 41.21
N TRP A 169 -53.94 4.75 39.91
CA TRP A 169 -55.16 5.38 39.39
C TRP A 169 -56.41 4.53 39.67
N MET A 170 -56.34 3.23 39.39
CA MET A 170 -57.42 2.30 39.70
C MET A 170 -57.66 2.23 41.21
N GLY A 171 -56.60 2.14 42.02
CA GLY A 171 -56.70 2.09 43.48
C GLY A 171 -57.39 3.31 44.08
N ILE A 172 -57.01 4.53 43.65
CA ILE A 172 -57.64 5.78 44.11
C ILE A 172 -59.13 5.80 43.77
N ASN A 173 -59.50 5.46 42.54
CA ASN A 173 -60.91 5.49 42.09
C ASN A 173 -61.76 4.41 42.77
N VAL A 174 -61.21 3.23 43.04
CA VAL A 174 -61.89 2.18 43.80
C VAL A 174 -62.14 2.61 45.25
N ILE A 175 -61.15 3.21 45.91
CA ILE A 175 -61.27 3.69 47.30
C ILE A 175 -62.29 4.83 47.42
N MET A 176 -62.40 5.69 46.41
CA MET A 176 -63.35 6.81 46.41
C MET A 176 -64.82 6.38 46.22
N GLY A 177 -65.05 5.17 45.67
CA GLY A 177 -66.38 4.56 45.51
C GLY A 177 -67.28 5.25 44.46
N GLU A 178 -68.38 4.61 44.08
CA GLU A 178 -69.25 5.03 42.97
C GLU A 178 -69.83 6.46 43.10
N ASN A 179 -69.98 6.97 44.33
CA ASN A 179 -70.61 8.27 44.58
C ASN A 179 -69.63 9.46 44.51
N LYS A 180 -68.31 9.23 44.50
CA LYS A 180 -67.29 10.30 44.47
C LYS A 180 -66.11 10.01 43.54
N ALA A 181 -66.05 8.82 42.94
CA ALA A 181 -65.00 8.46 42.00
C ALA A 181 -65.09 9.31 40.73
N PHE A 182 -63.93 9.74 40.25
CA PHE A 182 -63.80 10.46 39.00
C PHE A 182 -63.93 9.52 37.79
N ASP A 183 -63.49 8.27 37.95
CA ASP A 183 -63.54 7.20 36.95
C ASP A 183 -63.95 5.88 37.64
N ALA A 184 -65.24 5.70 37.91
CA ALA A 184 -65.76 4.49 38.55
C ALA A 184 -65.58 3.25 37.65
N TYR A 185 -65.47 2.06 38.26
CA TYR A 185 -65.42 0.81 37.52
C TYR A 185 -66.61 0.73 36.55
N PRO A 186 -66.40 0.54 35.23
CA PRO A 186 -65.27 -0.12 34.55
C PRO A 186 -64.16 0.79 33.97
N PHE A 187 -63.90 1.97 34.54
CA PHE A 187 -62.81 2.90 34.15
C PHE A 187 -62.88 3.39 32.69
N ILE A 188 -63.98 4.06 32.32
CA ILE A 188 -64.21 4.49 30.93
C ILE A 188 -63.21 5.55 30.48
N LEU A 189 -62.82 6.45 31.38
CA LEU A 189 -61.92 7.55 31.06
C LEU A 189 -60.49 7.05 30.88
N LEU A 190 -60.03 6.16 31.77
CA LEU A 190 -58.76 5.46 31.62
C LEU A 190 -58.68 4.71 30.29
N ASN A 191 -59.74 3.97 29.93
CA ASN A 191 -59.80 3.22 28.67
C ASN A 191 -59.77 4.13 27.43
N LEU A 192 -60.42 5.29 27.48
CA LEU A 192 -60.40 6.27 26.39
C LEU A 192 -59.00 6.84 26.18
N ILE A 193 -58.31 7.22 27.26
CA ILE A 193 -56.95 7.74 27.22
C ILE A 193 -55.98 6.67 26.69
N LEU A 194 -56.05 5.46 27.23
CA LEU A 194 -55.20 4.34 26.80
C LEU A 194 -55.38 4.02 25.31
N SER A 195 -56.62 4.01 24.84
CA SER A 195 -56.93 3.75 23.43
C SER A 195 -56.38 4.85 22.52
N THR A 196 -56.45 6.11 22.95
CA THR A 196 -55.90 7.25 22.19
C THR A 196 -54.37 7.21 22.12
N ILE A 197 -53.71 6.86 23.24
CA ILE A 197 -52.24 6.70 23.29
C ILE A 197 -51.80 5.54 22.39
N ALA A 198 -52.47 4.38 22.49
CA ALA A 198 -52.15 3.20 21.69
C ALA A 198 -52.35 3.46 20.19
N ALA A 199 -53.40 4.19 19.80
CA ALA A 199 -53.64 4.56 18.41
C ALA A 199 -52.53 5.44 17.82
N LEU A 200 -51.96 6.36 18.61
CA LEU A 200 -50.85 7.21 18.20
C LEU A 200 -49.48 6.50 18.25
N GLN A 201 -49.36 5.43 19.04
CA GLN A 201 -48.11 4.72 19.24
C GLN A 201 -47.60 4.03 17.97
N ALA A 202 -48.48 3.31 17.24
CA ALA A 202 -48.06 2.54 16.06
C ALA A 202 -47.45 3.40 14.94
N PRO A 203 -48.05 4.56 14.54
CA PRO A 203 -47.43 5.47 13.57
C PRO A 203 -46.10 6.05 14.04
N ILE A 204 -45.97 6.42 15.33
CA ILE A 204 -44.73 6.98 15.87
C ILE A 204 -43.61 5.94 15.83
N ILE A 205 -43.90 4.71 16.24
CA ILE A 205 -42.95 3.59 16.14
C ILE A 205 -42.59 3.31 14.67
N MET A 206 -43.56 3.31 13.77
CA MET A 206 -43.30 3.06 12.35
C MET A 206 -42.47 4.18 11.70
N MET A 207 -42.67 5.44 12.11
CA MET A 207 -41.85 6.57 11.66
C MET A 207 -40.40 6.46 12.17
N SER A 208 -40.21 6.10 13.44
CA SER A 208 -38.85 5.92 13.99
C SER A 208 -38.14 4.71 13.38
N GLN A 209 -38.86 3.60 13.17
CA GLN A 209 -38.36 2.40 12.48
C GLN A 209 -37.93 2.69 11.05
N ARG A 210 -38.81 3.31 10.24
CA ARG A 210 -38.49 3.66 8.84
C ARG A 210 -37.24 4.54 8.75
N ARG A 211 -37.04 5.44 9.71
CA ARG A 211 -35.84 6.27 9.76
C ARG A 211 -34.60 5.46 10.17
N GLN A 212 -34.71 4.59 11.17
CA GLN A 212 -33.60 3.74 11.59
C GLN A 212 -33.17 2.81 10.44
N GLU A 213 -34.12 2.20 9.73
CA GLU A 213 -33.86 1.38 8.54
C GLU A 213 -33.16 2.19 7.43
N ALA A 214 -33.54 3.46 7.21
CA ALA A 214 -32.87 4.31 6.24
C ALA A 214 -31.41 4.59 6.63
N LYS A 215 -31.13 4.85 7.91
CA LYS A 215 -29.76 5.01 8.42
C LYS A 215 -28.96 3.71 8.29
N ASP A 216 -29.53 2.59 8.69
CA ASP A 216 -28.87 1.28 8.63
C ASP A 216 -28.57 0.88 7.18
N ARG A 217 -29.49 1.19 6.25
CA ARG A 217 -29.25 1.01 4.80
C ARG A 217 -28.07 1.83 4.32
N LEU A 218 -27.95 3.10 4.70
CA LEU A 218 -26.85 3.94 4.28
C LEU A 218 -25.51 3.50 4.88
N ARG A 219 -25.50 3.10 6.15
CA ARG A 219 -24.32 2.50 6.78
C ARG A 219 -23.88 1.24 6.04
N ALA A 220 -24.82 0.35 5.72
CA ALA A 220 -24.51 -0.85 4.94
C ALA A 220 -23.95 -0.53 3.54
N LEU A 221 -24.46 0.52 2.88
CA LEU A 221 -23.93 0.98 1.59
C LEU A 221 -22.51 1.55 1.74
N ASN A 222 -22.23 2.29 2.81
CA ASN A 222 -20.89 2.80 3.09
C ASN A 222 -19.91 1.66 3.37
N ASP A 223 -20.29 0.73 4.25
CA ASP A 223 -19.48 -0.44 4.59
C ASP A 223 -19.15 -1.25 3.33
N TYR A 224 -20.12 -1.39 2.43
CA TYR A 224 -19.90 -2.01 1.13
C TYR A 224 -18.85 -1.26 0.28
N LYS A 225 -18.94 0.07 0.17
CA LYS A 225 -17.95 0.89 -0.55
C LYS A 225 -16.55 0.76 0.05
N VAL A 226 -16.44 0.81 1.38
CA VAL A 226 -15.17 0.65 2.10
C VAL A 226 -14.58 -0.74 1.84
N ASN A 227 -15.40 -1.79 1.90
CA ASN A 227 -14.96 -3.15 1.62
C ASN A 227 -14.48 -3.32 0.18
N LEU A 228 -15.22 -2.77 -0.79
CA LEU A 228 -14.81 -2.78 -2.20
C LEU A 228 -13.47 -2.08 -2.42
N LYS A 229 -13.29 -0.91 -1.81
CA LYS A 229 -12.01 -0.19 -1.85
C LYS A 229 -10.87 -1.01 -1.23
N ALA A 230 -11.11 -1.62 -0.08
CA ALA A 230 -10.13 -2.47 0.58
C ALA A 230 -9.75 -3.68 -0.29
N GLU A 231 -10.72 -4.31 -0.95
CA GLU A 231 -10.47 -5.41 -1.88
C GLU A 231 -9.54 -4.97 -3.04
N LEU A 232 -9.84 -3.83 -3.66
CA LEU A 232 -9.02 -3.26 -4.74
C LEU A 232 -7.61 -2.91 -4.25
N GLU A 233 -7.47 -2.36 -3.04
CA GLU A 233 -6.17 -2.05 -2.44
C GLU A 233 -5.36 -3.31 -2.11
N ILE A 234 -6.00 -4.38 -1.61
CA ILE A 234 -5.34 -5.67 -1.38
C ILE A 234 -4.87 -6.29 -2.69
N ARG A 235 -5.73 -6.27 -3.72
CA ARG A 235 -5.36 -6.71 -5.07
C ARG A 235 -4.15 -5.91 -5.56
N HIS A 236 -4.13 -4.61 -5.28
CA HIS A 236 -3.00 -3.74 -5.60
C HIS A 236 -1.72 -4.13 -4.90
N LEU A 237 -1.78 -4.41 -3.60
CA LEU A 237 -0.63 -4.89 -2.86
C LEU A 237 -0.12 -6.23 -3.40
N HIS A 238 -1.02 -7.15 -3.75
CA HIS A 238 -0.68 -8.47 -4.27
C HIS A 238 0.17 -8.39 -5.55
N GLU A 239 -0.27 -7.60 -6.53
CA GLU A 239 0.49 -7.45 -7.78
C GLU A 239 1.87 -6.80 -7.59
N LYS A 240 2.01 -5.89 -6.61
CA LYS A 240 3.32 -5.32 -6.27
C LYS A 240 4.23 -6.38 -5.67
N VAL A 241 3.69 -7.24 -4.81
CA VAL A 241 4.44 -8.36 -4.23
C VAL A 241 4.88 -9.31 -5.34
N ASP A 242 4.01 -9.68 -6.27
CA ASP A 242 4.34 -10.57 -7.39
C ASP A 242 5.42 -9.96 -8.29
N HIS A 243 5.33 -8.66 -8.60
CA HIS A 243 6.34 -7.96 -9.38
C HIS A 243 7.72 -7.98 -8.70
N LEU A 244 7.76 -7.70 -7.39
CA LEU A 244 8.99 -7.73 -6.62
C LEU A 244 9.57 -9.15 -6.53
N LEU A 245 8.71 -10.16 -6.34
CA LEU A 245 9.12 -11.55 -6.33
C LEU A 245 9.72 -11.94 -7.68
N ASN A 246 9.05 -11.70 -8.81
CA ASN A 246 9.57 -12.04 -10.13
C ASN A 246 10.97 -11.43 -10.37
N ARG A 247 11.17 -10.16 -10.01
CA ARG A 247 12.49 -9.51 -10.10
C ARG A 247 13.55 -10.15 -9.20
N GLN A 248 13.17 -10.61 -8.01
CA GLN A 248 14.07 -11.35 -7.12
C GLN A 248 14.43 -12.73 -7.70
N TRP A 249 13.45 -13.42 -8.31
CA TRP A 249 13.64 -14.72 -8.94
C TRP A 249 14.55 -14.65 -10.17
N GLU A 250 14.41 -13.62 -11.00
CA GLU A 250 15.32 -13.37 -12.14
C GLU A 250 16.76 -13.19 -11.65
N ARG A 251 16.98 -12.33 -10.65
CA ARG A 251 18.30 -12.12 -10.05
C ARG A 251 18.90 -13.39 -9.45
N LEU A 252 18.09 -14.19 -8.75
CA LEU A 252 18.55 -15.44 -8.17
C LEU A 252 18.99 -16.43 -9.26
N THR A 253 18.22 -16.49 -10.36
CA THR A 253 18.51 -17.36 -11.51
C THR A 253 19.80 -16.93 -12.22
N GLU A 254 20.01 -15.62 -12.40
CA GLU A 254 21.26 -15.07 -12.96
C GLU A 254 22.47 -15.42 -12.09
N ILE A 255 22.36 -15.25 -10.77
CA ILE A 255 23.41 -15.65 -9.82
C ILE A 255 23.70 -17.16 -9.91
N GLN A 256 22.66 -18.00 -9.99
CA GLN A 256 22.82 -19.45 -10.15
C GLN A 256 23.50 -19.82 -11.46
N GLN A 257 23.15 -19.16 -12.57
CA GLN A 257 23.82 -19.37 -13.87
C GLN A 257 25.31 -19.03 -13.79
N ILE A 258 25.66 -17.89 -13.20
CA ILE A 258 27.06 -17.48 -13.01
C ILE A 258 27.82 -18.52 -12.15
N GLN A 259 27.19 -19.03 -11.08
CA GLN A 259 27.81 -20.08 -10.24
C GLN A 259 28.03 -21.39 -11.02
N ILE A 260 27.07 -21.83 -11.83
CA ILE A 260 27.19 -23.04 -12.66
C ILE A 260 28.29 -22.85 -13.71
N GLU A 261 28.34 -21.70 -14.37
CA GLU A 261 29.36 -21.38 -15.36
C GLU A 261 30.77 -21.41 -14.74
N MET A 262 30.92 -20.79 -13.56
CA MET A 262 32.16 -20.80 -12.79
C MET A 262 32.58 -22.23 -12.38
N MET A 263 31.64 -23.06 -11.92
CA MET A 263 31.91 -24.47 -11.62
C MET A 263 32.35 -25.26 -12.84
N LEU A 264 31.70 -25.06 -13.99
CA LEU A 264 32.06 -25.72 -15.25
C LEU A 264 33.45 -25.28 -15.73
N GLU A 265 33.79 -24.00 -15.58
CA GLU A 265 35.11 -23.48 -15.92
C GLU A 265 36.20 -24.07 -15.01
N GLN A 266 35.96 -24.10 -13.68
CA GLN A 266 36.86 -24.76 -12.73
C GLN A 266 37.05 -26.25 -13.04
N ALA A 267 35.98 -26.98 -13.39
CA ALA A 267 36.06 -28.38 -13.78
C ALA A 267 36.87 -28.59 -15.07
N LYS A 268 36.69 -27.72 -16.08
CA LYS A 268 37.51 -27.72 -17.30
C LYS A 268 38.97 -27.41 -17.01
N ALA A 269 39.25 -26.41 -16.17
CA ALA A 269 40.60 -26.04 -15.76
C ALA A 269 41.30 -27.19 -15.00
N ALA A 270 40.62 -27.82 -14.05
CA ALA A 270 41.11 -29.00 -13.32
C ALA A 270 41.41 -30.17 -14.28
N THR A 271 40.52 -30.43 -15.24
CA THR A 271 40.73 -31.49 -16.26
C THR A 271 41.94 -31.19 -17.15
N ARG A 272 42.13 -29.93 -17.57
CA ARG A 272 43.31 -29.50 -18.34
C ARG A 272 44.59 -29.66 -17.51
N ALA A 273 44.59 -29.24 -16.25
CA ALA A 273 45.73 -29.41 -15.35
C ALA A 273 46.11 -30.89 -15.16
N MET A 274 45.12 -31.79 -15.01
CA MET A 274 45.38 -33.24 -14.97
C MET A 274 45.97 -33.79 -16.27
N LYS A 275 45.49 -33.34 -17.43
CA LYS A 275 46.05 -33.74 -18.74
C LYS A 275 47.50 -33.29 -18.89
N VAL A 276 47.82 -32.05 -18.50
CA VAL A 276 49.19 -31.52 -18.53
C VAL A 276 50.12 -32.30 -17.59
N SER A 277 49.67 -32.63 -16.37
CA SER A 277 50.49 -33.42 -15.43
C SER A 277 50.72 -34.86 -15.91
N LYS A 278 49.70 -35.51 -16.52
CA LYS A 278 49.86 -36.82 -17.16
C LYS A 278 50.83 -36.79 -18.34
N ALA A 279 50.74 -35.77 -19.21
CA ALA A 279 51.64 -35.61 -20.35
C ALA A 279 53.08 -35.35 -19.91
N SER A 280 53.28 -34.57 -18.83
CA SER A 280 54.60 -34.36 -18.21
C SER A 280 55.17 -35.67 -17.65
N LYS A 281 54.40 -36.42 -16.84
CA LYS A 281 54.82 -37.74 -16.33
C LYS A 281 55.15 -38.74 -17.44
N ALA A 282 54.37 -38.79 -18.51
CA ALA A 282 54.61 -39.67 -19.65
C ALA A 282 55.91 -39.30 -20.38
N LYS A 283 56.18 -38.01 -20.60
CA LYS A 283 57.46 -37.53 -21.16
C LYS A 283 58.64 -37.91 -20.27
N THR A 284 58.56 -37.71 -18.95
CA THR A 284 59.63 -38.05 -18.02
C THR A 284 59.90 -39.56 -17.96
N SER A 285 58.83 -40.38 -18.02
CA SER A 285 58.95 -41.84 -18.10
C SER A 285 59.59 -42.31 -19.41
N ALA A 286 59.20 -41.74 -20.55
CA ALA A 286 59.75 -42.07 -21.85
C ALA A 286 61.23 -41.64 -21.98
N LEU A 287 61.59 -40.48 -21.42
CA LEU A 287 62.98 -40.04 -21.34
C LEU A 287 63.82 -41.00 -20.49
N LYS A 288 63.28 -41.44 -19.34
CA LYS A 288 63.95 -42.40 -18.46
C LYS A 288 64.16 -43.77 -19.11
N SER A 289 63.23 -44.23 -19.97
CA SER A 289 63.42 -45.48 -20.74
C SER A 289 64.41 -45.34 -21.88
N LEU A 290 64.53 -44.16 -22.49
CA LEU A 290 65.51 -43.88 -23.57
C LEU A 290 66.94 -43.74 -23.05
N PHE A 291 67.13 -43.20 -21.83
CA PHE A 291 68.44 -43.06 -21.21
C PHE A 291 68.83 -44.20 -20.24
N GLY A 292 67.88 -45.07 -19.86
CA GLY A 292 68.12 -46.20 -18.94
C GLY A 292 68.52 -47.52 -19.59
N GLY A 293 68.64 -47.59 -20.92
CA GLY A 293 68.90 -48.82 -21.67
C GLY A 293 70.37 -49.06 -22.00
N LYS A 294 71.27 -49.18 -21.01
CA LYS A 294 72.56 -49.90 -21.11
C LYS A 294 73.28 -49.94 -19.75
N ALA A 295 73.13 -51.04 -19.03
CA ALA A 295 74.13 -51.58 -18.10
C ALA A 295 73.69 -52.97 -17.61
N LYS A 296 73.92 -53.99 -18.43
CA LYS A 296 74.08 -55.36 -17.93
C LYS A 296 75.12 -56.07 -18.79
N VAL A 297 76.38 -55.85 -18.45
CA VAL A 297 77.52 -56.68 -18.87
C VAL A 297 78.50 -56.75 -17.69
N ALA A 298 78.76 -57.99 -17.26
CA ALA A 298 79.94 -58.55 -16.55
C ALA A 298 80.43 -57.90 -15.23
N ASP A 299 80.39 -58.67 -14.14
CA ASP A 299 81.51 -59.40 -13.49
C ASP A 299 81.03 -59.73 -12.05
N ASP A 300 80.80 -60.98 -11.64
CA ASP A 300 81.77 -62.00 -11.20
C ASP A 300 82.86 -61.50 -10.23
N SER A 301 83.09 -62.34 -9.21
CA SER A 301 84.12 -62.33 -8.15
C SER A 301 83.86 -61.61 -6.81
N GLU A 302 83.76 -62.47 -5.76
CA GLU A 302 84.29 -62.35 -4.37
C GLU A 302 83.74 -61.21 -3.49
N GLU A 303 83.24 -61.38 -2.26
CA GLU A 303 83.44 -62.37 -1.18
C GLU A 303 82.17 -62.38 -0.29
#